data_AF-A0A7X7CQF5-F1
#
_entry.id   AF-A0A7X7CQF5-F1
#
_cell.length_a   1.000
_cell.length_b   1.000
_cell.length_c   1.000
_cell.angle_alpha   90.00
_cell.angle_beta   90.00
_cell.angle_gamma   90.00
#
_symmetry.space_group_name_H-M   'P 1'
#
loop_
_entity.id
_entity.type
_entity.pdbx_description
1 polymer ?
#
loop_
_entity_poly.entity_id
_entity_poly.type
_entity_poly.pdbx_seq_one_letter_code
_entity_poly.pdbx_strand_id
1 'polypeptide(L)' 'SNGKWVTMGIPSDGSYGIPEGLIFGFAVTTQNGEYTMVRDLPVDDFSRQAIDKTLAELEEERAGVAHLL' A
#
# COMPACT_ATOMS: atom_id res chain seq x y z
N SER A 1 -10.41 2.75 14.07
CA SER A 1 -10.61 4.08 13.48
C SER A 1 -12.07 4.56 13.56
N ASN A 2 -12.98 3.86 14.27
CA ASN A 2 -14.40 4.23 14.37
C ASN A 2 -15.06 4.45 13.00
N GLY A 3 -14.76 3.57 12.03
CA GLY A 3 -15.27 3.65 10.67
C GLY A 3 -14.61 4.71 9.77
N LYS A 4 -13.79 5.62 10.32
CA LYS A 4 -13.05 6.60 9.53
C LYS A 4 -11.88 5.95 8.80
N TRP A 5 -11.55 6.45 7.62
CA TRP A 5 -10.38 5.99 6.88
C TRP A 5 -9.13 6.58 7.49
N VAL A 6 -8.11 5.73 7.59
CA VAL A 6 -6.75 6.11 7.98
C VAL A 6 -5.79 5.43 7.01
N THR A 7 -4.57 5.97 6.90
CA THR A 7 -3.52 5.34 6.08
C THR A 7 -2.66 4.44 6.97
N MET A 8 -2.40 3.22 6.51
CA MET A 8 -1.45 2.31 7.14
C MET A 8 -0.54 1.67 6.09
N GLY A 9 0.74 1.50 6.43
CA GLY A 9 1.67 0.65 5.69
C GLY A 9 1.40 -0.81 6.02
N ILE A 10 0.81 -1.56 5.09
CA ILE A 10 0.47 -2.98 5.26
C ILE A 10 1.05 -3.79 4.08
N PRO A 11 1.28 -5.11 4.24
CA PRO A 11 1.64 -5.96 3.12
C PRO A 11 0.55 -5.91 2.05
N SER A 12 0.95 -5.55 0.83
CA SER A 12 0.05 -5.57 -0.33
C SER A 12 -0.44 -6.99 -0.59
N ASP A 13 -1.68 -7.09 -1.05
CA ASP A 13 -2.31 -8.31 -1.55
C ASP A 13 -2.50 -8.29 -3.08
N GLY A 14 -1.75 -7.42 -3.78
CA GLY A 14 -1.89 -7.21 -5.23
C GLY A 14 -2.82 -6.05 -5.61
N SER A 15 -3.55 -5.47 -4.63
CA SER A 15 -4.48 -4.37 -4.89
C SER A 15 -3.80 -3.19 -5.56
N TYR A 16 -4.54 -2.55 -6.48
CA TYR A 16 -4.09 -1.38 -7.24
C TYR A 16 -2.80 -1.58 -8.04
N GLY A 17 -2.40 -2.82 -8.32
CA GLY A 17 -1.19 -3.16 -9.09
C GLY A 17 0.10 -3.14 -8.25
N ILE A 18 -0.01 -3.06 -6.93
CA ILE A 18 1.14 -3.09 -6.02
C ILE A 18 1.56 -4.56 -5.80
N PRO A 19 2.84 -4.95 -6.01
CA PRO A 19 3.29 -6.32 -5.84
C PRO A 19 2.93 -6.91 -4.47
N GLU A 20 2.45 -8.15 -4.46
CA GLU A 20 2.09 -8.86 -3.22
C GLU A 20 3.27 -8.92 -2.24
N GLY A 21 3.00 -8.72 -0.95
CA GLY A 21 3.99 -8.72 0.12
C GLY A 21 4.81 -7.43 0.25
N LEU A 22 4.76 -6.51 -0.72
CA LEU A 22 5.40 -5.20 -0.56
C LEU A 22 4.63 -4.37 0.48
N ILE A 23 5.32 -3.82 1.48
CA ILE A 23 4.71 -2.89 2.43
C ILE A 23 4.41 -1.58 1.69
N PHE A 24 3.13 -1.22 1.60
CA PHE A 24 2.68 -0.01 0.92
C PHE A 24 1.57 0.68 1.71
N GLY A 25 1.41 1.99 1.51
CA GLY A 25 0.37 2.77 2.18
C GLY A 25 -1.00 2.58 1.55
N PHE A 26 -1.95 2.01 2.30
CA PHE A 26 -3.34 1.85 1.85
C PHE A 26 -4.33 2.56 2.77
N ALA A 27 -5.47 2.95 2.21
CA ALA A 27 -6.62 3.39 2.98
C ALA A 27 -7.26 2.18 3.66
N VAL A 28 -7.34 2.24 4.99
CA VAL A 28 -7.93 1.17 5.80
C VAL A 28 -8.93 1.75 6.81
N THR A 29 -9.84 0.91 7.28
CA THR A 29 -10.48 1.11 8.57
C THR A 29 -9.84 0.16 9.59
N THR A 30 -9.91 0.50 10.87
CA THR A 30 -9.38 -0.37 11.94
C THR A 30 -10.43 -0.63 13.02
N GLN A 31 -10.47 -1.85 13.51
CA GLN A 31 -11.37 -2.28 14.58
C GLN A 31 -10.71 -3.42 15.36
N ASN A 32 -10.68 -3.32 16.69
CA ASN A 32 -10.20 -4.39 17.58
C ASN A 32 -8.80 -4.93 17.27
N GLY A 33 -7.87 -4.06 16.86
CA GLY A 33 -6.49 -4.46 16.51
C GLY A 33 -6.32 -4.95 15.08
N GLU A 34 -7.42 -5.17 14.36
CA GLU A 34 -7.42 -5.56 12.96
C GLU A 34 -7.60 -4.34 12.06
N TYR A 35 -7.01 -4.41 10.87
CA TYR A 35 -7.26 -3.46 9.79
C TYR A 35 -8.10 -4.13 8.69
N THR A 36 -8.82 -3.32 7.93
CA THR A 36 -9.56 -3.75 6.74
C THR A 36 -9.32 -2.75 5.63
N MET A 37 -8.70 -3.21 4.53
CA MET A 37 -8.44 -2.39 3.36
C MET A 37 -9.74 -1.93 2.72
N VAL A 38 -9.81 -0.65 2.39
CA VAL A 38 -10.87 -0.09 1.56
C VAL A 38 -10.63 -0.51 0.10
N ARG A 39 -11.58 -1.25 -0.47
CA ARG A 39 -11.50 -1.82 -1.82
C ARG A 39 -12.12 -0.90 -2.86
N ASP A 40 -11.81 -1.18 -4.12
CA ASP A 40 -12.47 -0.62 -5.31
C ASP A 40 -12.47 0.91 -5.37
N LEU A 41 -11.43 1.56 -4.81
CA LEU A 41 -11.27 3.00 -4.97
C LEU A 41 -10.90 3.32 -6.43
N PRO A 42 -11.57 4.29 -7.06
CA PRO A 42 -11.18 4.73 -8.39
C PRO A 42 -9.80 5.37 -8.31
N VAL A 43 -8.90 4.92 -9.19
CA VAL A 43 -7.56 5.48 -9.35
C VAL A 43 -7.55 6.18 -10.70
N ASP A 44 -7.54 7.51 -10.66
CA ASP A 44 -7.36 8.34 -11.85
C ASP A 44 -5.88 8.38 -12.28
N ASP A 45 -5.62 8.97 -13.44
CA ASP A 45 -4.27 9.02 -14.02
C ASP A 45 -3.26 9.74 -13.12
N PHE A 46 -3.70 10.79 -12.42
CA PHE A 46 -2.85 11.51 -11.48
C PHE A 46 -2.45 10.64 -10.29
N SER A 47 -3.43 9.95 -9.69
CA SER A 47 -3.21 9.04 -8.57
C SER A 47 -2.34 7.86 -8.99
N ARG A 48 -2.55 7.34 -10.21
CA ARG A 48 -1.75 6.26 -10.78
C ARG A 48 -0.28 6.65 -10.91
N GLN A 49 0.02 7.82 -11.49
CA GLN A 49 1.39 8.29 -11.63
C GLN A 49 2.10 8.47 -10.28
N ALA A 50 1.37 8.99 -9.27
CA ALA A 50 1.92 9.13 -7.92
C ALA A 50 2.20 7.77 -7.27
N ILE A 51 1.27 6.81 -7.42
CA ILE A 51 1.43 5.44 -6.94
C ILE A 51 2.65 4.78 -7.58
N ASP A 52 2.77 4.86 -8.91
CA ASP A 52 3.84 4.19 -9.65
C ASP A 52 5.21 4.78 -9.30
N LYS A 53 5.29 6.09 -9.04
CA LYS A 53 6.51 6.73 -8.55
C LYS A 53 6.93 6.20 -7.18
N THR A 54 6.00 6.15 -6.22
CA THR A 54 6.30 5.63 -4.88
C THR A 54 6.62 4.13 -4.92
N LEU A 55 5.97 3.38 -5.80
CA LEU A 55 6.28 1.96 -6.01
C LEU A 55 7.73 1.77 -6.48
N ALA A 56 8.18 2.55 -7.47
CA ALA A 56 9.56 2.49 -7.95
C ALA A 56 10.58 2.77 -6.83
N GLU A 57 10.34 3.80 -6.01
CA GLU A 57 11.20 4.14 -4.85
C GLU A 57 11.30 2.97 -3.87
N LEU A 58 10.16 2.32 -3.52
CA LEU A 58 10.14 1.19 -2.59
C LEU A 58 10.79 -0.08 -3.17
N GLU A 59 10.69 -0.31 -4.47
CA GLU A 59 11.37 -1.45 -5.12
C GLU A 59 12.88 -1.27 -5.13
N GLU A 60 13.38 -0.04 -5.33
CA GLU A 60 14.79 0.30 -5.20
C GLU A 60 15.30 0.08 -3.76
N GLU A 61 14.55 0.53 -2.75
CA GLU A 61 14.88 0.30 -1.34
C GLU A 61 14.95 -1.20 -1.01
N ARG A 62 13.95 -1.97 -1.46
CA ARG A 62 13.89 -3.43 -1.27
C ARG A 62 15.10 -4.11 -1.92
N ALA A 63 15.47 -3.70 -3.14
CA ALA A 63 16.65 -4.24 -3.81
C ALA A 63 17.95 -3.91 -3.05
N GLY A 64 18.06 -2.71 -2.50
CA GLY A 64 19.22 -2.28 -1.70
C GLY A 64 19.46 -3.13 -0.46
N VAL A 65 18.40 -3.59 0.21
CA VAL A 65 18.48 -4.44 1.41
C VAL A 65 18.37 -5.94 1.14
N ALA A 66 18.21 -6.35 -0.12
CA ALA A 66 17.96 -7.75 -0.50
C ALA A 66 19.06 -8.73 -0.01
N HIS A 67 20.28 -8.24 0.23
CA HIS A 67 21.40 -9.02 0.75
C HIS A 67 21.31 -9.33 2.26
N LEU A 68 20.32 -8.78 2.97
CA LEU A 68 20.11 -8.97 4.41
C LEU A 68 19.02 -10.01 4.72
N LEU A 69 18.43 -10.62 3.70
CA LEU A 69 17.37 -11.64 3.76
C LEU A 69 17.91 -12.99 3.29
#